data_AF-A0A8H4Q0H7-F1
#
_entry.id   AF-A0A8H4Q0H7-F1
#
_cell.length_a   1.000
_cell.length_b   1.000
_cell.length_c   1.000
_cell.angle_alpha   90.00
_cell.angle_beta   90.00
_cell.angle_gamma   90.00
#
_symmetry.space_group_name_H-M   'P 1'
#
loop_
_entity.id
_entity.type
_entity.pdbx_description
1 polymer ?
#
loop_
_entity_poly.entity_id
_entity_poly.type
_entity_poly.pdbx_seq_one_letter_code
_entity_poly.pdbx_strand_id
1 'polypeptide(L)'
;MLPELKAQFMLFLGDFIYVDVPERFGKSTEEYRMQYRQIYASPDWATVGQNLSWIHVLDDHEISNDWSSNTTGVYKAAVEPWHLYHAQVNPPAVKRDGSDATVQLKPTWFEFVQGPASFFMLDTRSYRSSNDQPFNDSAKTMLGKEQLDDFLAWLARPEPPGVKWKFVASSVPFTKNWPVNVKDTWGGFLVERKEILESMWAAGSQGTTVVILSGDRHEFAATKFPPPPDSKWPEASSAYEFSTSPLNQFASPYPTYKQQDDEDVMLRYIPAGTSKFGAFTIQNIAGKSTLDYRLFIDGQETWSTRIFEAPAPEKPTILSTKLSSSKRPDPSWPEAPQRTKPRKPSSTQRSRPRPDDTLGAEEEGFGKGRVKDVLLATNKVDGEPSVSTAEVLRRERNLRTWQSEASSNVQCRAGGADQGHRG
;
A
#
# COMPACT_ATOMS: atom_id res chain seq x y z
N MET A 1 -7.35 -21.24 0.98
CA MET A 1 -7.31 -19.86 0.46
C MET A 1 -5.93 -19.21 0.53
N LEU A 2 -5.42 -18.71 1.67
CA LEU A 2 -4.14 -17.97 1.69
C LEU A 2 -2.94 -18.75 1.11
N PRO A 3 -2.73 -20.05 1.42
CA PRO A 3 -1.66 -20.84 0.78
C PRO A 3 -1.85 -21.02 -0.74
N GLU A 4 -3.08 -20.98 -1.23
CA GLU A 4 -3.39 -21.13 -2.67
C GLU A 4 -3.08 -19.84 -3.44
N LEU A 5 -3.15 -18.68 -2.77
CA LEU A 5 -2.77 -17.39 -3.33
C LEU A 5 -1.25 -17.26 -3.54
N LYS A 6 -0.42 -18.09 -2.89
CA LYS A 6 1.05 -18.11 -3.06
C LYS A 6 1.69 -16.72 -2.96
N ALA A 7 1.15 -15.90 -2.06
CA ALA A 7 1.60 -14.55 -1.84
C ALA A 7 3.05 -14.50 -1.36
N GLN A 8 3.81 -13.53 -1.87
CA GLN A 8 5.18 -13.30 -1.41
C GLN A 8 5.24 -12.54 -0.08
N PHE A 9 4.32 -11.61 0.13
CA PHE A 9 4.22 -10.79 1.33
C PHE A 9 2.80 -10.24 1.49
N MET A 10 2.54 -9.76 2.70
CA MET A 10 1.32 -9.12 3.17
C MET A 10 1.63 -7.64 3.45
N LEU A 11 0.88 -6.72 2.85
CA LEU A 11 0.89 -5.31 3.25
C LEU A 11 -0.25 -5.06 4.24
N PHE A 12 0.08 -4.73 5.48
CA PHE A 12 -0.89 -4.42 6.53
C PHE A 12 -0.96 -2.91 6.72
N LEU A 13 -2.11 -2.33 6.43
CA LEU A 13 -2.27 -0.89 6.23
C LEU A 13 -2.54 -0.11 7.54
N GLY A 14 -1.95 -0.60 8.64
CA GLY A 14 -2.14 -0.10 10.00
C GLY A 14 -3.45 -0.59 10.64
N ASP A 15 -3.78 -0.08 11.83
CA ASP A 15 -4.92 -0.55 12.63
C ASP A 15 -4.76 -2.02 13.10
N PHE A 16 -3.51 -2.42 13.36
CA PHE A 16 -3.20 -3.77 13.81
C PHE A 16 -3.74 -4.02 15.20
N ILE A 17 -3.48 -3.09 16.13
CA ILE A 17 -4.09 -3.06 17.45
C ILE A 17 -5.12 -1.94 17.54
N TYR A 18 -6.11 -2.13 18.40
CA TYR A 18 -7.07 -1.10 18.78
C TYR A 18 -6.91 -0.78 20.26
N VAL A 19 -6.29 0.36 20.55
CA VAL A 19 -5.89 0.72 21.92
C VAL A 19 -7.00 1.41 22.71
N ASP A 20 -8.06 1.84 22.04
CA ASP A 20 -9.05 2.79 22.56
C ASP A 20 -10.51 2.41 22.30
N VAL A 21 -10.76 1.27 21.65
CA VAL A 21 -12.12 0.70 21.56
C VAL A 21 -12.17 -0.70 22.22
N PRO A 22 -13.30 -1.08 22.82
CA PRO A 22 -14.43 -0.19 23.18
C PRO A 22 -14.06 0.80 24.30
N GLU A 23 -12.98 0.55 25.04
CA GLU A 23 -12.45 1.44 26.07
C GLU A 23 -10.92 1.34 26.11
N ARG A 24 -10.26 2.48 26.36
CA ARG A 24 -8.81 2.54 26.51
C ARG A 24 -8.39 2.05 27.90
N PHE A 25 -7.65 0.95 27.93
CA PHE A 25 -7.11 0.39 29.19
C PHE A 25 -6.00 1.25 29.80
N GLY A 26 -5.19 1.92 28.97
CA GLY A 26 -4.25 2.93 29.45
C GLY A 26 -3.39 3.59 28.35
N LYS A 27 -2.28 4.20 28.78
CA LYS A 27 -1.43 5.11 27.97
C LYS A 27 0.08 4.88 28.14
N SER A 28 0.47 3.94 28.98
CA SER A 28 1.87 3.56 29.17
C SER A 28 2.36 2.67 28.04
N THR A 29 3.66 2.70 27.74
CA THR A 29 4.29 1.83 26.73
C THR A 29 3.94 0.35 26.93
N GLU A 30 3.83 -0.10 28.19
CA GLU A 30 3.53 -1.51 28.49
C GLU A 30 2.09 -1.91 28.14
N GLU A 31 1.14 -1.00 28.27
CA GLU A 31 -0.26 -1.23 27.86
C GLU A 31 -0.38 -1.35 26.34
N TYR A 32 0.37 -0.53 25.59
CA TYR A 32 0.48 -0.70 24.13
C TYR A 32 1.11 -2.05 23.79
N ARG A 33 2.23 -2.43 24.43
CA ARG A 33 2.88 -3.74 24.20
C ARG A 33 1.96 -4.92 24.53
N MET A 34 1.12 -4.79 25.56
CA MET A 34 0.12 -5.80 25.92
C MET A 34 -0.84 -6.08 24.76
N GLN A 35 -1.33 -5.04 24.08
CA GLN A 35 -2.23 -5.19 22.92
C GLN A 35 -1.55 -5.94 21.77
N TYR A 36 -0.30 -5.62 21.46
CA TYR A 36 0.47 -6.37 20.47
C TYR A 36 0.60 -7.84 20.86
N ARG A 37 1.02 -8.13 22.11
CA ARG A 37 1.15 -9.51 22.59
C ARG A 37 -0.17 -10.26 22.56
N GLN A 38 -1.30 -9.60 22.82
CA GLN A 38 -2.62 -10.22 22.75
C GLN A 38 -2.93 -10.71 21.33
N ILE A 39 -2.67 -9.89 20.31
CA ILE A 39 -2.88 -10.28 18.91
C ILE A 39 -1.92 -11.38 18.49
N TYR A 40 -0.62 -11.23 18.82
CA TYR A 40 0.39 -12.24 18.50
C TYR A 40 0.20 -13.57 19.26
N ALA A 41 -0.48 -13.55 20.41
CA ALA A 41 -0.85 -14.76 21.16
C ALA A 41 -2.11 -15.44 20.63
N SER A 42 -2.80 -14.85 19.64
CA SER A 42 -3.95 -15.49 19.00
C SER A 42 -3.52 -16.85 18.41
N PRO A 43 -4.26 -17.94 18.66
CA PRO A 43 -3.98 -19.25 18.06
C PRO A 43 -3.95 -19.20 16.52
N ASP A 44 -4.72 -18.29 15.93
CA ASP A 44 -4.82 -18.14 14.47
C ASP A 44 -3.60 -17.45 13.88
N TRP A 45 -2.88 -16.63 14.65
CA TRP A 45 -1.72 -15.87 14.17
C TRP A 45 -0.63 -16.79 13.61
N ALA A 46 -0.38 -17.93 14.26
CA ALA A 46 0.65 -18.87 13.82
C ALA A 46 0.39 -19.39 12.39
N THR A 47 -0.87 -19.57 12.00
CA THR A 47 -1.23 -20.14 10.69
C THR A 47 -0.92 -19.18 9.52
N VAL A 48 -0.95 -17.87 9.78
CA VAL A 48 -0.78 -16.81 8.78
C VAL A 48 0.58 -16.13 8.86
N GLY A 49 1.13 -15.97 10.07
CA GLY A 49 2.39 -15.25 10.30
C GLY A 49 3.65 -16.08 10.06
N GLN A 50 3.58 -17.41 10.08
CA GLN A 50 4.77 -18.26 9.92
C GLN A 50 5.30 -18.36 8.49
N ASN A 51 4.43 -18.24 7.49
CA ASN A 51 4.76 -18.50 6.08
C ASN A 51 4.56 -17.29 5.15
N LEU A 52 4.25 -16.13 5.71
CA LEU A 52 4.02 -14.90 4.97
C LEU A 52 4.73 -13.77 5.69
N SER A 53 5.52 -12.98 4.97
CA SER A 53 6.12 -11.77 5.54
C SER A 53 5.09 -10.67 5.62
N TRP A 54 4.91 -10.06 6.78
CA TRP A 54 4.00 -8.92 6.98
C TRP A 54 4.80 -7.63 7.03
N ILE A 55 4.40 -6.66 6.20
CA ILE A 55 5.01 -5.34 6.10
C ILE A 55 3.95 -4.33 6.50
N HIS A 56 4.24 -3.51 7.50
CA HIS A 56 3.24 -2.67 8.15
C HIS A 56 3.49 -1.19 7.90
N VAL A 57 2.39 -0.43 7.81
CA VAL A 57 2.37 1.03 8.06
C VAL A 57 1.75 1.30 9.44
N LEU A 58 1.88 2.54 9.90
CA LEU A 58 1.28 3.03 11.14
C LEU A 58 -0.08 3.68 10.84
N ASP A 59 -1.10 3.42 11.66
CA ASP A 59 -2.36 4.15 11.65
C ASP A 59 -2.71 4.71 13.04
N ASP A 60 -3.89 5.29 13.19
CA ASP A 60 -4.31 5.97 14.41
C ASP A 60 -4.61 5.02 15.55
N HIS A 61 -5.19 3.84 15.34
CA HIS A 61 -5.50 2.95 16.46
C HIS A 61 -4.27 2.30 17.09
N GLU A 62 -3.08 2.40 16.47
CA GLU A 62 -1.81 2.17 17.16
C GLU A 62 -1.47 3.25 18.19
N ILE A 63 -2.07 4.45 18.10
CA ILE A 63 -1.79 5.64 18.92
C ILE A 63 -3.03 6.08 19.71
N SER A 64 -4.01 6.65 19.01
CA SER A 64 -5.34 7.04 19.44
C SER A 64 -6.17 7.42 18.22
N ASN A 65 -7.45 7.05 18.20
CA ASN A 65 -8.44 7.35 17.16
C ASN A 65 -8.32 8.79 16.65
N ASP A 66 -8.28 8.93 15.32
CA ASP A 66 -8.08 10.16 14.56
C ASP A 66 -6.80 10.95 14.94
N TRP A 67 -5.69 10.29 15.31
CA TRP A 67 -4.47 10.96 15.82
C TRP A 67 -3.91 12.03 14.89
N SER A 68 -4.07 13.33 15.18
CA SER A 68 -3.52 14.44 14.37
C SER A 68 -2.69 15.42 15.21
N SER A 69 -2.02 14.91 16.25
CA SER A 69 -1.28 15.72 17.24
C SER A 69 0.24 15.55 17.15
N ASN A 70 0.75 15.18 15.97
CA ASN A 70 2.18 15.03 15.70
C ASN A 70 2.85 14.09 16.73
N THR A 71 4.09 14.34 17.14
CA THR A 71 4.84 13.50 18.11
C THR A 71 4.54 13.81 19.60
N THR A 72 3.38 14.38 19.91
CA THR A 72 3.03 14.84 21.26
C THR A 72 2.32 13.78 22.11
N GLY A 73 2.13 14.06 23.41
CA GLY A 73 1.25 13.28 24.29
C GLY A 73 1.60 11.79 24.34
N VAL A 74 0.64 10.93 23.97
CA VAL A 74 0.79 9.46 24.01
C VAL A 74 1.65 8.90 22.88
N TYR A 75 2.01 9.70 21.88
CA TYR A 75 2.72 9.25 20.68
C TYR A 75 3.97 8.42 21.00
N LYS A 76 4.85 8.90 21.88
CA LYS A 76 6.09 8.19 22.20
C LYS A 76 5.82 6.80 22.82
N ALA A 77 4.83 6.71 23.70
CA ALA A 77 4.45 5.46 24.34
C ALA A 77 3.79 4.47 23.35
N ALA A 78 3.10 5.00 22.33
CA ALA A 78 2.43 4.24 21.27
C ALA A 78 3.36 3.71 20.18
N VAL A 79 4.22 4.59 19.66
CA VAL A 79 5.04 4.33 18.46
C VAL A 79 6.30 3.54 18.79
N GLU A 80 6.81 3.60 20.03
CA GLU A 80 7.93 2.75 20.45
C GLU A 80 7.60 1.24 20.32
N PRO A 81 6.46 0.73 20.84
CA PRO A 81 6.01 -0.63 20.58
C PRO A 81 5.78 -0.95 19.10
N TRP A 82 5.19 -0.02 18.32
CA TRP A 82 5.04 -0.23 16.88
C TRP A 82 6.40 -0.44 16.20
N HIS A 83 7.43 0.33 16.57
CA HIS A 83 8.78 0.10 16.06
C HIS A 83 9.32 -1.28 16.44
N LEU A 84 9.12 -1.70 17.70
CA LEU A 84 9.59 -2.99 18.19
C LEU A 84 8.92 -4.16 17.47
N TYR A 85 7.60 -4.13 17.31
CA TYR A 85 6.83 -5.24 16.75
C TYR A 85 6.80 -5.24 15.22
N HIS A 86 6.78 -4.07 14.57
CA HIS A 86 6.57 -3.97 13.13
C HIS A 86 7.75 -3.33 12.39
N ALA A 87 8.18 -2.12 12.76
CA ALA A 87 9.16 -1.38 11.94
C ALA A 87 10.56 -2.02 11.90
N GLN A 88 10.96 -2.72 12.97
CA GLN A 88 12.27 -3.37 13.01
C GLN A 88 12.42 -4.45 11.93
N VAL A 89 11.34 -5.16 11.59
CA VAL A 89 11.32 -6.19 10.55
C VAL A 89 10.95 -5.68 9.16
N ASN A 90 10.44 -4.44 9.05
CA ASN A 90 10.24 -3.77 7.77
C ASN A 90 11.57 -3.56 7.01
N PRO A 91 11.53 -3.49 5.66
CA PRO A 91 12.66 -3.10 4.82
C PRO A 91 13.39 -1.83 5.29
N PRO A 92 14.68 -1.63 4.93
CA PRO A 92 15.42 -0.42 5.29
C PRO A 92 14.77 0.87 4.75
N ALA A 93 14.93 1.97 5.48
CA ALA A 93 14.41 3.28 5.10
C ALA A 93 15.13 3.92 3.88
N VAL A 94 14.47 4.90 3.25
CA VAL A 94 14.82 5.57 1.98
C VAL A 94 16.21 6.24 2.01
N LYS A 95 16.68 6.68 3.19
CA LYS A 95 17.99 7.32 3.35
C LYS A 95 18.75 6.75 4.55
N ARG A 96 19.93 6.21 4.28
CA ARG A 96 21.03 6.13 5.24
C ARG A 96 22.12 7.06 4.74
N ASP A 97 22.16 8.29 5.23
CA ASP A 97 23.47 8.91 5.37
C ASP A 97 24.23 8.16 6.47
N GLY A 98 25.55 8.12 6.38
CA GLY A 98 26.42 7.36 7.29
C GLY A 98 26.50 7.95 8.69
N SER A 99 25.38 8.35 9.30
CA SER A 99 25.31 8.74 10.70
C SER A 99 25.15 7.50 11.60
N ASP A 100 25.89 7.58 12.70
CA ASP A 100 26.24 6.51 13.63
C ASP A 100 25.03 5.68 14.09
N ALA A 101 25.24 4.37 14.32
CA ALA A 101 24.24 3.38 14.75
C ALA A 101 23.78 3.57 16.21
N THR A 102 23.51 4.81 16.61
CA THR A 102 23.04 5.20 17.92
C THR A 102 21.51 5.38 17.87
N VAL A 103 20.76 4.30 18.14
CA VAL A 103 19.35 4.30 18.60
C VAL A 103 18.43 5.39 17.98
N GLN A 104 18.60 5.73 16.70
CA GLN A 104 17.59 6.50 16.00
C GLN A 104 16.54 5.50 15.54
N LEU A 105 15.31 5.66 16.04
CA LEU A 105 14.17 4.90 15.56
C LEU A 105 14.13 5.04 14.03
N LYS A 106 14.00 3.92 13.32
CA LYS A 106 13.87 3.94 11.86
C LYS A 106 12.75 4.93 11.48
N PRO A 107 12.87 5.71 10.40
CA PRO A 107 11.73 6.44 9.84
C PRO A 107 10.52 5.51 9.69
N THR A 108 9.34 6.03 9.96
CA THR A 108 8.06 5.30 9.87
C THR A 108 7.59 5.13 8.43
N TRP A 109 8.15 5.89 7.48
CA TRP A 109 8.00 5.71 6.04
C TRP A 109 9.25 5.09 5.41
N PHE A 110 9.06 4.33 4.33
CA PHE A 110 10.15 3.67 3.61
C PHE A 110 9.71 3.22 2.21
N GLU A 111 10.67 2.81 1.39
CA GLU A 111 10.42 2.32 0.04
C GLU A 111 11.16 1.00 -0.21
N PHE A 112 10.66 0.19 -1.14
CA PHE A 112 11.37 -0.99 -1.62
C PHE A 112 10.91 -1.38 -3.02
N VAL A 113 11.64 -2.30 -3.66
CA VAL A 113 11.29 -2.86 -4.97
C VAL A 113 11.14 -4.36 -4.83
N GLN A 114 10.04 -4.91 -5.35
CA GLN A 114 9.81 -6.35 -5.39
C GLN A 114 9.19 -6.74 -6.74
N GLY A 115 10.03 -7.33 -7.61
CA GLY A 115 9.61 -7.77 -8.94
C GLY A 115 9.20 -6.58 -9.83
N PRO A 116 8.10 -6.68 -10.59
CA PRO A 116 7.67 -5.64 -11.54
C PRO A 116 7.05 -4.40 -10.86
N ALA A 117 7.23 -4.24 -9.55
CA ALA A 117 6.64 -3.17 -8.76
C ALA A 117 7.64 -2.55 -7.77
N SER A 118 7.53 -1.23 -7.59
CA SER A 118 8.11 -0.50 -6.48
C SER A 118 7.01 -0.08 -5.50
N PHE A 119 7.38 0.10 -4.25
CA PHE A 119 6.47 0.36 -3.14
C PHE A 119 6.97 1.55 -2.34
N PHE A 120 6.06 2.46 -2.00
CA PHE A 120 6.28 3.51 -1.02
C PHE A 120 5.27 3.36 0.11
N MET A 121 5.78 3.21 1.32
CA MET A 121 5.00 2.97 2.53
C MET A 121 4.91 4.27 3.31
N LEU A 122 3.71 4.87 3.36
CA LEU A 122 3.49 6.17 3.99
C LEU A 122 3.29 6.02 5.50
N ASP A 123 3.72 7.04 6.24
CA ASP A 123 3.15 7.43 7.52
C ASP A 123 2.18 8.60 7.30
N THR A 124 0.92 8.42 7.70
CA THR A 124 -0.17 9.39 7.54
C THR A 124 -0.69 9.91 8.89
N ARG A 125 0.05 9.70 9.99
CA ARG A 125 -0.36 10.09 11.36
C ARG A 125 0.68 10.94 12.08
N SER A 126 1.96 10.63 11.92
CA SER A 126 3.03 11.22 12.74
C SER A 126 3.32 12.66 12.40
N TYR A 127 3.13 13.07 11.14
CA TYR A 127 3.60 14.35 10.63
C TYR A 127 2.48 15.28 10.15
N ARG A 128 1.23 14.79 10.16
CA ARG A 128 0.10 15.57 9.68
C ARG A 128 -0.21 16.78 10.57
N SER A 129 -0.68 17.83 9.93
CA SER A 129 -1.33 18.95 10.58
C SER A 129 -2.62 18.50 11.28
N SER A 130 -3.16 19.36 12.15
CA SER A 130 -4.45 19.08 12.80
C SER A 130 -5.56 18.84 11.76
N ASN A 131 -6.38 17.82 12.01
CA ASN A 131 -7.54 17.49 11.18
C ASN A 131 -8.53 18.67 11.10
N ASP A 132 -8.58 19.54 12.11
CA ASP A 132 -9.51 20.67 12.15
C ASP A 132 -9.05 21.90 11.35
N GLN A 133 -7.82 21.90 10.81
CA GLN A 133 -7.40 22.95 9.87
C GLN A 133 -8.24 22.93 8.58
N PRO A 134 -8.47 24.08 7.91
CA PRO A 134 -9.23 24.14 6.67
C PRO A 134 -8.62 23.27 5.55
N PHE A 135 -9.45 22.60 4.76
CA PHE A 135 -8.98 21.61 3.77
C PHE A 135 -8.14 22.21 2.63
N ASN A 136 -8.39 23.47 2.30
CA ASN A 136 -7.71 24.22 1.24
C ASN A 136 -6.57 25.12 1.77
N ASP A 137 -6.21 24.99 3.04
CA ASP A 137 -5.05 25.70 3.59
C ASP A 137 -3.77 25.12 3.00
N SER A 138 -2.96 25.96 2.34
CA SER A 138 -1.70 25.54 1.71
C SER A 138 -0.63 25.13 2.72
N ALA A 139 -0.78 25.48 3.99
CA ALA A 139 0.11 25.04 5.06
C ALA A 139 -0.32 23.69 5.68
N LYS A 140 -1.54 23.21 5.39
CA LYS A 140 -2.04 21.93 5.90
C LYS A 140 -1.40 20.78 5.13
N THR A 141 -0.79 19.84 5.86
CA THR A 141 -0.03 18.72 5.29
C THR A 141 -0.43 17.40 5.96
N MET A 142 -0.48 16.30 5.19
CA MET A 142 -0.66 14.93 5.70
C MET A 142 0.71 14.31 6.04
N LEU A 143 1.70 14.49 5.16
CA LEU A 143 2.98 13.80 5.26
C LEU A 143 4.06 14.60 6.00
N GLY A 144 3.86 15.91 6.17
CA GLY A 144 4.96 16.81 6.52
C GLY A 144 5.96 16.99 5.37
N LYS A 145 6.82 18.01 5.49
CA LYS A 145 7.73 18.45 4.43
C LYS A 145 8.68 17.34 3.95
N GLU A 146 9.35 16.65 4.88
CA GLU A 146 10.43 15.72 4.55
C GLU A 146 9.92 14.46 3.83
N GLN A 147 8.86 13.84 4.36
CA GLN A 147 8.26 12.67 3.74
C GLN A 147 7.56 13.02 2.41
N LEU A 148 6.92 14.20 2.30
CA LEU A 148 6.37 14.67 1.03
C LEU A 148 7.48 14.81 -0.03
N ASP A 149 8.59 15.46 0.31
CA ASP A 149 9.72 15.60 -0.62
C ASP A 149 10.26 14.23 -1.07
N ASP A 150 10.44 13.29 -0.15
CA ASP A 150 10.88 11.93 -0.46
C ASP A 150 9.86 11.19 -1.36
N PHE A 151 8.58 11.34 -1.08
CA PHE A 151 7.51 10.70 -1.84
C PHE A 151 7.39 11.25 -3.26
N LEU A 152 7.44 12.57 -3.42
CA LEU A 152 7.44 13.23 -4.74
C LEU A 152 8.69 12.85 -5.54
N ALA A 153 9.86 12.80 -4.88
CA ALA A 153 11.09 12.33 -5.51
C ALA A 153 10.98 10.87 -5.96
N TRP A 154 10.38 10.00 -5.14
CA TRP A 154 10.11 8.60 -5.50
C TRP A 154 9.15 8.49 -6.69
N LEU A 155 8.05 9.25 -6.71
CA LEU A 155 7.10 9.27 -7.83
C LEU A 155 7.78 9.70 -9.14
N ALA A 156 8.60 10.75 -9.09
CA ALA A 156 9.31 11.28 -10.25
C ALA A 156 10.48 10.41 -10.72
N ARG A 157 11.00 9.51 -9.87
CA ARG A 157 12.17 8.70 -10.17
C ARG A 157 11.85 7.63 -11.23
N PRO A 158 12.62 7.56 -12.34
CA PRO A 158 12.51 6.48 -13.30
C PRO A 158 12.79 5.13 -12.65
N GLU A 159 11.95 4.14 -12.96
CA GLU A 159 12.05 2.81 -12.38
C GLU A 159 13.05 1.91 -13.13
N PRO A 160 13.65 0.91 -12.45
CA PRO A 160 14.50 -0.08 -13.10
C PRO A 160 13.76 -0.83 -14.22
N PRO A 161 14.49 -1.36 -15.24
CA PRO A 161 13.89 -2.15 -16.30
C PRO A 161 13.03 -3.30 -15.76
N GLY A 162 11.76 -3.36 -16.19
CA GLY A 162 10.80 -4.38 -15.80
C GLY A 162 9.83 -3.96 -14.69
N VAL A 163 10.11 -2.88 -13.96
CA VAL A 163 9.16 -2.29 -13.00
C VAL A 163 8.19 -1.39 -13.75
N LYS A 164 6.89 -1.65 -13.59
CA LYS A 164 5.78 -1.00 -14.31
C LYS A 164 4.70 -0.44 -13.40
N TRP A 165 4.80 -0.74 -12.11
CA TRP A 165 3.81 -0.42 -11.11
C TRP A 165 4.48 0.27 -9.93
N LYS A 166 3.91 1.40 -9.51
CA LYS A 166 4.27 2.10 -8.28
C LYS A 166 3.11 1.92 -7.30
N PHE A 167 3.32 1.17 -6.24
CA PHE A 167 2.34 0.99 -5.18
C PHE A 167 2.59 1.98 -4.05
N VAL A 168 1.53 2.62 -3.59
CA VAL A 168 1.56 3.53 -2.45
C VAL A 168 0.69 2.94 -1.35
N ALA A 169 1.27 2.59 -0.21
CA ALA A 169 0.51 2.17 0.95
C ALA A 169 0.22 3.38 1.83
N SER A 170 -1.06 3.72 1.95
CA SER A 170 -1.60 4.77 2.82
C SER A 170 -2.46 4.10 3.88
N SER A 171 -2.39 4.51 5.15
CA SER A 171 -3.27 3.92 6.17
C SER A 171 -4.73 4.35 5.93
N VAL A 172 -4.93 5.63 5.62
CA VAL A 172 -6.23 6.23 5.31
C VAL A 172 -6.52 6.33 3.80
N PRO A 173 -7.81 6.34 3.39
CA PRO A 173 -8.19 6.50 1.99
C PRO A 173 -7.69 7.78 1.34
N PHE A 174 -7.19 7.64 0.11
CA PHE A 174 -6.81 8.73 -0.77
C PHE A 174 -8.02 9.40 -1.41
N THR A 175 -9.10 8.66 -1.66
CA THR A 175 -10.34 9.22 -2.21
C THR A 175 -11.08 10.14 -1.23
N LYS A 176 -11.71 11.17 -1.77
CA LYS A 176 -12.65 12.07 -1.07
C LYS A 176 -14.11 11.57 -1.09
N ASN A 177 -14.39 10.43 -1.71
CA ASN A 177 -15.73 9.85 -1.82
C ASN A 177 -16.26 9.24 -0.50
N TRP A 178 -15.50 9.28 0.59
CA TRP A 178 -16.02 9.04 1.94
C TRP A 178 -16.31 10.36 2.67
N PRO A 179 -17.56 10.88 2.60
CA PRO A 179 -17.91 12.16 3.22
C PRO A 179 -17.93 12.10 4.76
N VAL A 180 -18.09 10.91 5.34
CA VAL A 180 -18.08 10.73 6.81
C VAL A 180 -16.65 10.84 7.31
N ASN A 181 -16.41 11.70 8.31
CA ASN A 181 -15.07 11.96 8.85
C ASN A 181 -14.01 12.25 7.77
N VAL A 182 -14.38 12.99 6.73
CA VAL A 182 -13.49 13.28 5.58
C VAL A 182 -12.22 14.03 6.01
N LYS A 183 -12.31 14.82 7.09
CA LYS A 183 -11.20 15.60 7.66
C LYS A 183 -10.02 14.76 8.13
N ASP A 184 -10.24 13.47 8.41
CA ASP A 184 -9.21 12.54 8.86
C ASP A 184 -8.47 11.85 7.71
N THR A 185 -9.06 11.84 6.52
CA THR A 185 -8.52 11.21 5.31
C THR A 185 -7.90 12.22 4.36
N TRP A 186 -7.32 11.77 3.24
CA TRP A 186 -6.78 12.66 2.19
C TRP A 186 -7.81 13.65 1.63
N GLY A 187 -9.12 13.36 1.72
CA GLY A 187 -10.18 14.32 1.39
C GLY A 187 -10.16 15.60 2.25
N GLY A 188 -9.50 15.58 3.40
CA GLY A 188 -9.25 16.75 4.26
C GLY A 188 -7.96 17.52 3.95
N PHE A 189 -7.11 17.02 3.04
CA PHE A 189 -5.76 17.56 2.75
C PHE A 189 -5.64 17.88 1.24
N LEU A 190 -6.58 18.68 0.72
CA LEU A 190 -6.81 18.81 -0.72
C LEU A 190 -5.64 19.43 -1.50
N VAL A 191 -4.88 20.34 -0.89
CA VAL A 191 -3.73 20.99 -1.55
C VAL A 191 -2.61 19.98 -1.78
N GLU A 192 -2.16 19.29 -0.74
CA GLU A 192 -1.11 18.27 -0.83
C GLU A 192 -1.56 17.06 -1.68
N ARG A 193 -2.82 16.65 -1.53
CA ARG A 193 -3.43 15.60 -2.36
C ARG A 193 -3.34 15.92 -3.85
N LYS A 194 -3.62 17.17 -4.24
CA LYS A 194 -3.53 17.62 -5.63
C LYS A 194 -2.09 17.55 -6.16
N GLU A 195 -1.12 18.02 -5.40
CA GLU A 195 0.31 17.96 -5.77
C GLU A 195 0.78 16.51 -5.99
N ILE A 196 0.32 15.59 -5.14
CA ILE A 196 0.59 14.17 -5.26
C ILE A 196 -0.06 13.59 -6.52
N LEU A 197 -1.34 13.91 -6.80
CA LEU A 197 -2.04 13.45 -8.01
C LEU A 197 -1.32 13.88 -9.29
N GLU A 198 -0.89 15.14 -9.36
CA GLU A 198 -0.12 15.65 -10.51
C GLU A 198 1.18 14.87 -10.72
N SER A 199 1.86 14.48 -9.64
CA SER A 199 3.07 13.65 -9.67
C SER A 199 2.77 12.20 -10.07
N MET A 200 1.64 11.64 -9.63
CA MET A 200 1.20 10.31 -10.04
C MET A 200 0.87 10.25 -11.54
N TRP A 201 0.16 11.26 -12.07
CA TRP A 201 -0.13 11.36 -13.50
C TRP A 201 1.14 11.56 -14.32
N ALA A 202 2.13 12.30 -13.81
CA ALA A 202 3.43 12.42 -14.45
C ALA A 202 4.16 11.06 -14.55
N ALA A 203 4.13 10.25 -13.50
CA ALA A 203 4.66 8.88 -13.54
C ALA A 203 3.88 8.00 -14.53
N GLY A 204 2.54 8.11 -14.54
CA GLY A 204 1.65 7.43 -15.47
C GLY A 204 1.99 7.74 -16.93
N SER A 205 2.20 9.01 -17.27
CA SER A 205 2.57 9.43 -18.63
C SER A 205 3.96 8.93 -19.08
N GLN A 206 4.79 8.48 -18.15
CA GLN A 206 6.09 7.86 -18.41
C GLN A 206 6.01 6.33 -18.45
N GLY A 207 4.81 5.75 -18.42
CA GLY A 207 4.58 4.30 -18.54
C GLY A 207 4.74 3.54 -17.23
N THR A 208 4.53 4.20 -16.09
CA THR A 208 4.48 3.55 -14.76
C THR A 208 3.16 3.89 -14.07
N THR A 209 2.27 2.92 -13.93
CA THR A 209 0.95 3.14 -13.31
C THR A 209 1.07 3.19 -11.80
N VAL A 210 0.44 4.18 -11.17
CA VAL A 210 0.39 4.31 -9.71
C VAL A 210 -0.88 3.67 -9.15
N VAL A 211 -0.72 2.85 -8.12
CA VAL A 211 -1.81 2.18 -7.40
C VAL A 211 -1.69 2.47 -5.90
N ILE A 212 -2.70 3.11 -5.34
CA ILE A 212 -2.82 3.35 -3.91
C ILE A 212 -3.57 2.19 -3.25
N LEU A 213 -3.06 1.76 -2.10
CA LEU A 213 -3.65 0.76 -1.22
C LEU A 213 -4.02 1.47 0.09
N SER A 214 -5.26 1.33 0.54
CA SER A 214 -5.72 1.99 1.78
C SER A 214 -6.67 1.15 2.64
N GLY A 215 -6.82 1.54 3.91
CA GLY A 215 -7.65 0.90 4.94
C GLY A 215 -8.64 1.87 5.60
N ASP A 216 -8.66 1.88 6.94
CA ASP A 216 -9.45 2.76 7.84
C ASP A 216 -10.98 2.62 7.80
N ARG A 217 -11.62 2.63 6.62
CA ARG A 217 -13.08 2.86 6.50
C ARG A 217 -13.98 1.68 6.84
N HIS A 218 -13.43 0.51 7.06
CA HIS A 218 -14.13 -0.75 7.34
C HIS A 218 -15.15 -1.16 6.24
N GLU A 219 -14.88 -0.70 5.02
CA GLU A 219 -15.64 -0.95 3.81
C GLU A 219 -14.66 -1.26 2.64
N PHE A 220 -15.18 -1.72 1.51
CA PHE A 220 -14.39 -1.84 0.28
C PHE A 220 -14.84 -0.83 -0.77
N ALA A 221 -13.89 -0.10 -1.35
CA ALA A 221 -14.08 0.64 -2.60
C ALA A 221 -12.85 0.59 -3.51
N ALA A 222 -13.08 0.56 -4.81
CA ALA A 222 -12.08 0.82 -5.83
C ALA A 222 -12.40 2.15 -6.53
N THR A 223 -11.41 3.03 -6.62
CA THR A 223 -11.53 4.39 -7.17
C THR A 223 -10.46 4.60 -8.24
N LYS A 224 -10.80 5.33 -9.30
CA LYS A 224 -9.89 5.79 -10.33
C LYS A 224 -9.71 7.31 -10.21
N PHE A 225 -8.49 7.79 -10.36
CA PHE A 225 -8.16 9.22 -10.37
C PHE A 225 -7.65 9.62 -11.76
N PRO A 226 -8.55 9.94 -12.70
CA PRO A 226 -8.16 10.42 -14.01
C PRO A 226 -7.52 11.82 -13.92
N PRO A 227 -6.56 12.15 -14.78
CA PRO A 227 -6.16 13.54 -14.98
C PRO A 227 -7.35 14.39 -15.46
N PRO A 228 -7.41 15.69 -15.14
CA PRO A 228 -8.43 16.58 -15.71
C PRO A 228 -8.40 16.52 -17.24
N PRO A 229 -9.57 16.58 -17.94
CA PRO A 229 -9.66 16.42 -19.39
C PRO A 229 -8.74 17.37 -20.20
N ASP A 230 -8.56 18.60 -19.70
CA ASP A 230 -7.75 19.64 -20.36
C ASP A 230 -6.30 19.68 -19.85
N SER A 231 -5.88 18.69 -19.05
CA SER A 231 -4.52 18.62 -18.53
C SER A 231 -3.54 18.08 -19.57
N LYS A 232 -2.23 18.26 -19.30
CA LYS A 232 -1.15 17.75 -20.16
C LYS A 232 -1.02 16.22 -20.12
N TRP A 233 -1.68 15.54 -19.19
CA TRP A 233 -1.55 14.09 -19.00
C TRP A 233 -2.73 13.36 -19.66
N PRO A 234 -2.49 12.32 -20.46
CA PRO A 234 -3.57 11.56 -21.07
C PRO A 234 -4.31 10.73 -20.01
N GLU A 235 -5.58 10.41 -20.28
CA GLU A 235 -6.44 9.54 -19.45
C GLU A 235 -5.76 8.22 -19.03
N ALA A 236 -4.90 7.68 -19.88
CA ALA A 236 -4.14 6.46 -19.60
C ALA A 236 -3.12 6.60 -18.44
N SER A 237 -2.86 7.83 -17.97
CA SER A 237 -2.00 8.15 -16.83
C SER A 237 -2.73 8.09 -15.49
N SER A 238 -4.00 7.68 -15.49
CA SER A 238 -4.83 7.57 -14.29
C SER A 238 -4.15 6.75 -13.19
N ALA A 239 -4.27 7.22 -11.96
CA ALA A 239 -3.95 6.42 -10.77
C ALA A 239 -5.20 5.66 -10.30
N TYR A 240 -5.00 4.63 -9.47
CA TYR A 240 -6.08 3.79 -8.97
C TYR A 240 -5.92 3.58 -7.47
N GLU A 241 -7.01 3.59 -6.71
CA GLU A 241 -7.03 3.19 -5.31
C GLU A 241 -7.86 1.92 -5.12
N PHE A 242 -7.37 1.04 -4.27
CA PHE A 242 -8.14 -0.06 -3.69
C PHE A 242 -8.11 0.09 -2.17
N SER A 243 -9.20 0.62 -1.62
CA SER A 243 -9.41 0.73 -0.18
C SER A 243 -10.15 -0.52 0.30
N THR A 244 -9.50 -1.31 1.16
CA THR A 244 -10.02 -2.62 1.59
C THR A 244 -9.83 -2.84 3.09
N SER A 245 -10.93 -2.78 3.85
CA SER A 245 -10.95 -3.09 5.28
C SER A 245 -12.36 -3.49 5.75
N PRO A 246 -12.52 -4.00 6.98
CA PRO A 246 -11.49 -4.54 7.86
C PRO A 246 -11.24 -6.01 7.50
N LEU A 247 -10.17 -6.65 7.96
CA LEU A 247 -10.13 -8.12 7.93
C LEU A 247 -10.36 -8.77 9.30
N ASN A 248 -9.93 -8.18 10.41
CA ASN A 248 -10.12 -8.73 11.77
C ASN A 248 -10.85 -7.80 12.75
N GLN A 249 -11.29 -6.63 12.29
CA GLN A 249 -12.00 -5.65 13.12
C GLN A 249 -13.49 -5.58 12.75
N PHE A 250 -14.25 -4.76 13.47
CA PHE A 250 -15.68 -4.62 13.23
C PHE A 250 -15.95 -4.02 11.84
N ALA A 251 -16.91 -4.55 11.10
CA ALA A 251 -17.31 -3.95 9.83
C ALA A 251 -18.21 -2.73 10.05
N SER A 252 -18.13 -1.76 9.13
CA SER A 252 -19.08 -0.65 9.12
C SER A 252 -20.51 -1.20 8.92
N PRO A 253 -21.47 -0.87 9.79
CA PRO A 253 -22.85 -1.34 9.66
C PRO A 253 -23.64 -0.61 8.56
N TYR A 254 -23.14 0.54 8.07
CA TYR A 254 -23.86 1.38 7.11
C TYR A 254 -22.98 1.77 5.93
N PRO A 255 -23.50 1.70 4.70
CA PRO A 255 -22.81 2.21 3.53
C PRO A 255 -22.49 3.71 3.64
N THR A 256 -21.21 4.10 3.56
CA THR A 256 -20.82 5.53 3.64
C THR A 256 -20.17 6.13 2.40
N TYR A 257 -19.65 5.33 1.46
CA TYR A 257 -19.02 5.83 0.22
C TYR A 257 -20.05 6.41 -0.78
N LYS A 258 -19.74 7.57 -1.40
CA LYS A 258 -20.57 8.24 -2.41
C LYS A 258 -19.72 8.94 -3.47
N GLN A 259 -20.01 8.71 -4.75
CA GLN A 259 -19.51 9.51 -5.87
C GLN A 259 -20.03 10.95 -5.77
N GLN A 260 -19.15 11.95 -5.78
CA GLN A 260 -19.54 13.37 -5.67
C GLN A 260 -19.24 14.20 -6.92
N ASP A 261 -18.16 13.87 -7.65
CA ASP A 261 -17.70 14.57 -8.84
C ASP A 261 -17.06 13.58 -9.83
N ASP A 262 -16.27 14.07 -10.78
CA ASP A 262 -15.54 13.29 -11.78
C ASP A 262 -14.02 13.22 -11.53
N GLU A 263 -13.53 13.76 -10.41
CA GLU A 263 -12.11 13.70 -10.03
C GLU A 263 -11.77 12.36 -9.36
N ASP A 264 -12.71 11.85 -8.56
CA ASP A 264 -12.61 10.56 -7.86
C ASP A 264 -13.66 9.60 -8.42
N VAL A 265 -13.30 8.84 -9.45
CA VAL A 265 -14.24 7.99 -10.20
C VAL A 265 -14.41 6.63 -9.54
N MET A 266 -15.56 6.38 -8.93
CA MET A 266 -15.92 5.07 -8.35
C MET A 266 -15.93 3.98 -9.43
N LEU A 267 -15.06 2.97 -9.27
CA LEU A 267 -15.07 1.76 -10.09
C LEU A 267 -15.97 0.69 -9.47
N ARG A 268 -15.89 0.51 -8.15
CA ARG A 268 -16.68 -0.47 -7.43
C ARG A 268 -16.78 -0.10 -5.95
N TYR A 269 -17.91 -0.43 -5.33
CA TYR A 269 -18.13 -0.25 -3.90
C TYR A 269 -18.93 -1.44 -3.35
N ILE A 270 -18.42 -2.07 -2.28
CA ILE A 270 -19.06 -3.20 -1.59
C ILE A 270 -18.87 -3.00 -0.07
N PRO A 271 -19.84 -2.41 0.64
CA PRO A 271 -19.68 -2.09 2.07
C PRO A 271 -19.83 -3.32 2.98
N ALA A 272 -20.75 -4.21 2.62
CA ALA A 272 -21.15 -5.34 3.44
C ALA A 272 -20.04 -6.41 3.57
N GLY A 273 -20.12 -7.18 4.66
CA GLY A 273 -19.22 -8.27 4.98
C GLY A 273 -18.31 -7.94 6.16
N THR A 274 -17.98 -8.95 6.95
CA THR A 274 -17.28 -8.80 8.23
C THR A 274 -15.76 -8.75 8.09
N SER A 275 -15.23 -9.42 7.08
CA SER A 275 -13.80 -9.65 6.91
C SER A 275 -13.45 -9.50 5.42
N LYS A 276 -12.59 -8.55 5.05
CA LYS A 276 -12.31 -8.15 3.66
C LYS A 276 -10.83 -8.05 3.36
N PHE A 277 -10.40 -8.58 2.23
CA PHE A 277 -9.03 -8.40 1.76
C PHE A 277 -8.86 -8.42 0.25
N GLY A 278 -7.80 -7.77 -0.22
CA GLY A 278 -7.38 -7.73 -1.60
C GLY A 278 -6.22 -8.69 -1.88
N ALA A 279 -6.19 -9.29 -3.06
CA ALA A 279 -5.02 -9.98 -3.60
C ALA A 279 -4.68 -9.38 -4.97
N PHE A 280 -3.43 -8.98 -5.12
CA PHE A 280 -2.88 -8.39 -6.34
C PHE A 280 -1.95 -9.38 -7.03
N THR A 281 -2.14 -9.60 -8.33
CA THR A 281 -1.26 -10.46 -9.13
C THR A 281 -0.74 -9.66 -10.30
N ILE A 282 0.58 -9.48 -10.40
CA ILE A 282 1.20 -8.84 -11.56
C ILE A 282 1.66 -9.91 -12.54
N GLN A 283 1.19 -9.82 -13.79
CA GLN A 283 1.50 -10.78 -14.85
C GLN A 283 1.93 -10.06 -16.11
N ASN A 284 2.75 -10.73 -16.93
CA ASN A 284 2.97 -10.32 -18.32
C ASN A 284 2.01 -11.09 -19.23
N ILE A 285 1.12 -10.38 -19.91
CA ILE A 285 0.15 -10.95 -20.85
C ILE A 285 0.39 -10.30 -22.21
N ALA A 286 0.77 -11.11 -23.20
CA ALA A 286 1.06 -10.66 -24.57
C ALA A 286 2.08 -9.49 -24.63
N GLY A 287 3.12 -9.53 -23.78
CA GLY A 287 4.17 -8.52 -23.74
C GLY A 287 3.82 -7.28 -22.91
N LYS A 288 2.59 -7.17 -22.38
CA LYS A 288 2.17 -6.07 -21.52
C LYS A 288 2.10 -6.49 -20.06
N SER A 289 2.56 -5.62 -19.16
CA SER A 289 2.36 -5.80 -17.73
C SER A 289 0.91 -5.53 -17.36
N THR A 290 0.32 -6.44 -16.58
CA THR A 290 -1.08 -6.40 -16.13
C THR A 290 -1.13 -6.61 -14.63
N LEU A 291 -2.06 -5.94 -13.97
CA LEU A 291 -2.33 -6.06 -12.55
C LEU A 291 -3.76 -6.57 -12.35
N ASP A 292 -3.87 -7.78 -11.83
CA ASP A 292 -5.14 -8.36 -11.40
C ASP A 292 -5.37 -8.05 -9.93
N TYR A 293 -6.53 -7.51 -9.60
CA TYR A 293 -7.01 -7.38 -8.23
C TYR A 293 -8.18 -8.33 -8.00
N ARG A 294 -8.16 -9.04 -6.87
CA ARG A 294 -9.26 -9.90 -6.40
C ARG A 294 -9.61 -9.50 -4.98
N LEU A 295 -10.89 -9.20 -4.76
CA LEU A 295 -11.47 -8.91 -3.46
C LEU A 295 -12.09 -10.18 -2.89
N PHE A 296 -11.71 -10.49 -1.66
CA PHE A 296 -12.30 -11.54 -0.85
C PHE A 296 -13.07 -10.92 0.30
N ILE A 297 -14.33 -11.34 0.48
CA ILE A 297 -15.18 -10.96 1.60
C ILE A 297 -15.69 -12.24 2.26
N ASP A 298 -15.55 -12.33 3.59
CA ASP A 298 -15.96 -13.47 4.42
C ASP A 298 -15.42 -14.83 3.93
N GLY A 299 -14.25 -14.80 3.28
CA GLY A 299 -13.58 -15.97 2.72
C GLY A 299 -13.99 -16.36 1.29
N GLN A 300 -14.80 -15.55 0.61
CA GLN A 300 -15.23 -15.78 -0.77
C GLN A 300 -14.71 -14.67 -1.69
N GLU A 301 -14.28 -15.00 -2.91
CA GLU A 301 -13.98 -13.99 -3.92
C GLU A 301 -15.29 -13.34 -4.38
N THR A 302 -15.46 -12.04 -4.12
CA THR A 302 -16.71 -11.30 -4.42
C THR A 302 -16.59 -10.36 -5.61
N TRP A 303 -15.38 -9.95 -5.96
CA TRP A 303 -15.13 -9.06 -7.10
C TRP A 303 -13.69 -9.16 -7.57
N SER A 304 -13.46 -8.96 -8.86
CA SER A 304 -12.12 -8.86 -9.42
C SER A 304 -12.07 -7.89 -10.59
N THR A 305 -10.89 -7.34 -10.85
CA THR A 305 -10.64 -6.43 -11.96
C THR A 305 -9.21 -6.58 -12.47
N ARG A 306 -8.98 -6.18 -13.72
CA ARG A 306 -7.65 -6.14 -14.35
C ARG A 306 -7.35 -4.72 -14.82
N ILE A 307 -6.20 -4.22 -14.42
CA ILE A 307 -5.63 -2.96 -14.88
C ILE A 307 -4.43 -3.27 -15.78
N PHE A 308 -4.22 -2.44 -16.79
CA PHE A 308 -3.07 -2.54 -17.69
C PHE A 308 -2.04 -1.45 -17.36
N GLU A 309 -0.76 -1.75 -17.57
CA GLU A 309 0.27 -0.73 -17.47
C GLU A 309 -0.05 0.47 -18.37
N ALA A 310 0.32 1.67 -17.91
CA ALA A 310 0.22 2.86 -18.72
C ALA A 310 1.10 2.72 -19.98
N PRO A 311 0.64 3.19 -21.14
CA PRO A 311 1.40 3.11 -22.37
C PRO A 311 2.74 3.83 -22.20
N ALA A 312 3.81 3.22 -22.70
CA ALA A 312 5.11 3.87 -22.74
C ALA A 312 5.03 5.16 -23.59
N PRO A 313 5.74 6.23 -23.21
CA PRO A 313 5.79 7.44 -24.01
C PRO A 313 6.26 7.11 -25.43
N GLU A 314 5.60 7.69 -26.44
CA GLU A 314 6.06 7.56 -27.82
C GLU A 314 7.50 8.03 -27.90
N LYS A 315 8.42 7.13 -28.30
CA LYS A 315 9.79 7.55 -28.56
C LYS A 315 9.72 8.57 -29.69
N PRO A 316 10.33 9.77 -29.55
CA PRO A 316 10.37 10.70 -30.66
C PRO A 316 11.00 9.96 -31.84
N THR A 317 10.26 9.89 -32.94
CA THR A 317 10.77 9.35 -34.18
C THR A 317 11.90 10.28 -34.58
N ILE A 318 13.16 9.90 -34.31
CA ILE A 318 14.30 10.57 -34.90
C ILE A 318 14.16 10.27 -36.40
N LEU A 319 13.55 11.22 -37.12
CA LEU A 319 13.69 11.29 -38.56
C LEU A 319 15.19 11.40 -38.81
N SER A 320 15.82 10.27 -39.12
CA SER A 320 17.16 10.30 -39.68
C SER A 320 17.00 11.05 -41.00
N THR A 321 17.27 12.34 -41.00
CA THR A 321 17.60 13.04 -42.23
C THR A 321 18.86 12.36 -42.73
N LYS A 322 18.70 11.38 -43.62
CA LYS A 322 19.77 11.00 -44.53
C LYS A 322 20.13 12.29 -45.24
N LEU A 323 21.19 12.97 -44.79
CA LEU A 323 21.82 13.99 -45.59
C LEU A 323 22.16 13.32 -46.92
N SER A 324 21.47 13.74 -47.97
CA SER A 324 21.85 13.49 -49.34
C SER A 324 23.33 13.84 -49.48
N SER A 325 24.16 12.85 -49.79
CA SER A 325 25.55 13.04 -50.18
C SER A 325 25.58 13.84 -51.48
N SER A 326 25.55 15.17 -51.36
CA SER A 326 25.87 16.05 -52.47
C SER A 326 27.38 16.01 -52.67
N LYS A 327 27.80 15.51 -53.83
CA LYS A 327 29.18 15.62 -54.32
C LYS A 327 29.55 17.10 -54.36
N ARG A 328 30.43 17.53 -53.45
CA ARG A 328 31.28 18.70 -53.68
C ARG A 328 32.67 18.19 -54.07
N PRO A 329 33.37 18.81 -55.03
CA PRO A 329 34.72 18.41 -55.39
C PRO A 329 35.69 18.81 -54.27
N ASP A 330 36.62 17.90 -53.94
CA ASP A 330 37.72 18.19 -53.01
C ASP A 330 38.69 19.23 -53.60
N PRO A 331 39.21 20.16 -52.79
CA PRO A 331 40.33 21.00 -53.21
C PRO A 331 41.65 20.21 -53.15
N SER A 332 42.39 20.28 -54.26
CA SER A 332 43.70 19.68 -54.47
C SER A 332 44.80 20.31 -53.62
N TRP A 333 45.60 19.48 -52.95
CA TRP A 333 46.92 19.84 -52.42
C TRP A 333 48.00 18.90 -53.00
N PRO A 334 49.22 19.39 -53.26
CA PRO A 334 50.21 18.70 -54.12
C PRO A 334 50.94 17.55 -53.42
N GLU A 335 51.34 16.57 -54.24
CA GLU A 335 52.02 15.32 -53.89
C GLU A 335 53.44 15.49 -53.31
N ALA A 336 53.84 14.51 -52.50
CA ALA A 336 55.24 14.10 -52.29
C ALA A 336 55.32 12.55 -52.16
N PRO A 337 56.46 11.91 -52.48
CA PRO A 337 56.47 10.73 -53.36
C PRO A 337 56.53 9.35 -52.68
N GLN A 338 56.18 8.36 -53.51
CA GLN A 338 56.01 6.93 -53.27
C GLN A 338 57.26 6.17 -52.76
N ARG A 339 57.03 5.10 -51.99
CA ARG A 339 57.90 3.91 -51.99
C ARG A 339 57.11 2.59 -51.88
N THR A 340 57.11 1.90 -53.02
CA THR A 340 57.00 0.46 -53.37
C THR A 340 56.60 -0.62 -52.33
N LYS A 341 55.64 -1.48 -52.77
CA LYS A 341 55.25 -2.82 -52.26
C LYS A 341 56.38 -3.88 -52.43
N PRO A 342 56.29 -5.09 -51.83
CA PRO A 342 55.64 -6.24 -52.52
C PRO A 342 54.93 -7.27 -51.58
N ARG A 343 53.71 -7.72 -51.94
CA ARG A 343 53.26 -9.07 -52.43
C ARG A 343 52.96 -10.17 -51.37
N LYS A 344 51.73 -10.72 -51.49
CA LYS A 344 51.21 -12.00 -50.91
C LYS A 344 51.81 -13.23 -51.62
N PRO A 345 51.62 -14.48 -51.14
CA PRO A 345 50.42 -15.29 -51.52
C PRO A 345 49.91 -16.28 -50.41
N SER A 346 48.60 -16.44 -50.19
CA SER A 346 47.66 -17.48 -50.68
C SER A 346 47.72 -18.88 -50.02
N SER A 347 46.60 -19.39 -49.49
CA SER A 347 46.06 -20.71 -49.87
C SER A 347 44.61 -20.91 -49.39
N THR A 348 43.90 -21.69 -50.20
CA THR A 348 42.48 -22.07 -50.24
C THR A 348 42.25 -23.43 -49.59
N GLN A 349 41.05 -23.71 -49.05
CA GLN A 349 40.30 -24.94 -49.40
C GLN A 349 38.84 -24.94 -48.93
N ARG A 350 38.02 -25.67 -49.71
CA ARG A 350 36.57 -25.91 -49.66
C ARG A 350 36.34 -27.40 -49.39
N SER A 351 35.24 -27.76 -48.71
CA SER A 351 34.43 -28.97 -49.01
C SER A 351 33.05 -28.94 -48.30
N ARG A 352 32.04 -29.61 -48.90
CA ARG A 352 30.62 -29.82 -48.51
C ARG A 352 30.38 -31.36 -48.37
N PRO A 353 29.14 -31.94 -48.28
CA PRO A 353 28.05 -31.91 -47.26
C PRO A 353 27.47 -33.33 -46.82
N ARG A 354 26.68 -33.39 -45.69
CA ARG A 354 25.50 -34.24 -45.24
C ARG A 354 25.43 -35.80 -45.49
N PRO A 355 24.59 -36.67 -44.81
CA PRO A 355 23.23 -36.47 -44.21
C PRO A 355 22.83 -37.27 -42.91
N ASP A 356 21.56 -37.04 -42.48
CA ASP A 356 20.57 -37.70 -41.56
C ASP A 356 20.93 -38.84 -40.56
N ASP A 357 20.36 -38.74 -39.35
CA ASP A 357 19.41 -39.74 -38.82
C ASP A 357 18.57 -39.22 -37.62
N THR A 358 17.40 -39.85 -37.45
CA THR A 358 16.18 -39.47 -36.73
C THR A 358 16.09 -39.78 -35.22
N LEU A 359 15.13 -39.11 -34.53
CA LEU A 359 14.21 -39.57 -33.45
C LEU A 359 14.23 -38.79 -32.11
N GLY A 360 13.05 -38.26 -31.71
CA GLY A 360 12.57 -38.34 -30.31
C GLY A 360 12.34 -37.04 -29.51
N ALA A 361 11.09 -36.86 -29.04
CA ALA A 361 10.57 -36.06 -27.91
C ALA A 361 10.59 -34.52 -28.05
N GLU A 362 9.46 -33.84 -28.26
CA GLU A 362 8.36 -33.50 -27.32
C GLU A 362 8.75 -32.52 -26.19
N GLU A 363 8.09 -31.36 -26.25
CA GLU A 363 7.82 -30.33 -25.23
C GLU A 363 8.83 -30.09 -24.09
N GLU A 364 9.69 -29.08 -24.27
CA GLU A 364 10.10 -28.22 -23.15
C GLU A 364 10.17 -26.78 -23.61
N GLY A 365 9.30 -25.93 -23.05
CA GLY A 365 9.30 -24.53 -23.46
C GLY A 365 8.43 -23.57 -22.68
N PHE A 366 8.16 -23.74 -21.38
CA PHE A 366 7.54 -22.66 -20.58
C PHE A 366 7.98 -22.68 -19.12
N GLY A 367 9.10 -22.04 -18.83
CA GLY A 367 9.60 -21.90 -17.46
C GLY A 367 10.66 -20.83 -17.33
N LYS A 368 10.28 -19.55 -17.48
CA LYS A 368 11.06 -18.38 -17.00
C LYS A 368 10.17 -17.14 -17.03
N GLY A 369 9.86 -16.60 -15.84
CA GLY A 369 9.27 -15.25 -15.70
C GLY A 369 7.93 -15.10 -14.95
N ARG A 370 7.54 -16.00 -14.04
CA ARG A 370 6.42 -15.72 -13.10
C ARG A 370 6.94 -15.05 -11.83
N VAL A 371 6.51 -13.83 -11.56
CA VAL A 371 6.51 -13.24 -10.21
C VAL A 371 5.09 -13.41 -9.68
N LYS A 372 4.92 -14.16 -8.58
CA LYS A 372 3.61 -14.54 -8.03
C LYS A 372 3.19 -13.57 -6.94
N ASP A 373 1.99 -13.01 -7.06
CA ASP A 373 1.08 -12.58 -5.99
C ASP A 373 1.61 -11.69 -4.83
N VAL A 374 1.00 -10.51 -4.67
CA VAL A 374 1.06 -9.58 -3.53
C VAL A 374 -0.28 -9.67 -2.79
N LEU A 375 -0.28 -9.95 -1.49
CA LEU A 375 -1.50 -10.07 -0.69
C LEU A 375 -1.70 -8.81 0.16
N LEU A 376 -2.95 -8.42 0.35
CA LEU A 376 -3.35 -7.29 1.19
C LEU A 376 -4.58 -7.68 2.01
N ALA A 377 -4.35 -8.28 3.19
CA ALA A 377 -5.31 -9.02 4.01
C ALA A 377 -4.99 -9.10 5.52
N THR A 378 -5.77 -8.41 6.35
CA THR A 378 -5.69 -8.28 7.84
C THR A 378 -6.45 -9.37 8.73
N ASN A 379 -6.11 -10.68 8.78
CA ASN A 379 -6.71 -11.90 9.44
C ASN A 379 -8.24 -12.26 9.61
N LYS A 380 -8.63 -13.52 9.30
CA LYS A 380 -9.95 -14.19 9.56
C LYS A 380 -9.81 -15.35 10.58
N VAL A 381 -10.90 -15.72 11.26
CA VAL A 381 -11.10 -17.04 11.93
C VAL A 381 -12.26 -17.80 11.27
N ASP A 382 -12.08 -19.11 11.01
CA ASP A 382 -13.13 -20.03 10.59
C ASP A 382 -13.73 -20.76 11.80
N GLY A 383 -15.06 -20.79 11.89
CA GLY A 383 -15.84 -21.55 12.85
C GLY A 383 -17.27 -21.03 12.93
N GLU A 384 -18.28 -21.86 12.71
CA GLU A 384 -19.67 -21.44 12.81
C GLU A 384 -19.97 -20.86 14.21
N PRO A 385 -20.56 -19.66 14.32
CA PRO A 385 -21.00 -19.15 15.60
C PRO A 385 -22.26 -19.89 16.02
N SER A 386 -22.17 -20.74 17.05
CA SER A 386 -23.35 -21.32 17.71
C SER A 386 -24.15 -20.30 18.52
N VAL A 387 -23.74 -19.03 18.52
CA VAL A 387 -24.37 -17.96 19.28
C VAL A 387 -24.36 -16.67 18.45
N SER A 388 -25.55 -16.18 18.12
CA SER A 388 -25.70 -14.93 17.35
C SER A 388 -25.25 -13.71 18.17
N THR A 389 -24.80 -12.63 17.52
CA THR A 389 -24.47 -11.35 18.15
C THR A 389 -25.61 -10.81 19.03
N ALA A 390 -26.87 -11.09 18.65
CA ALA A 390 -28.04 -10.76 19.46
C ALA A 390 -28.07 -11.50 20.80
N GLU A 391 -27.54 -12.71 20.86
CA GLU A 391 -27.48 -13.55 22.06
C GLU A 391 -26.29 -13.19 22.96
N VAL A 392 -25.18 -12.71 22.39
CA VAL A 392 -24.08 -12.08 23.12
C VAL A 392 -24.56 -10.76 23.77
N LEU A 393 -25.25 -9.91 23.02
CA LEU A 393 -25.82 -8.66 23.53
C LEU A 393 -26.93 -8.89 24.57
N ARG A 394 -27.66 -10.01 24.47
CA ARG A 394 -28.65 -10.44 25.46
C ARG A 394 -28.00 -10.97 26.74
N ARG A 395 -26.90 -11.72 26.64
CA ARG A 395 -26.09 -12.14 27.81
C ARG A 395 -25.46 -10.95 28.53
N GLU A 396 -24.91 -10.00 27.78
CA GLU A 396 -24.42 -8.70 28.29
C GLU A 396 -25.50 -7.93 29.04
N ARG A 397 -26.72 -7.83 28.49
CA ARG A 397 -27.84 -7.14 29.13
C ARG A 397 -28.25 -7.81 30.45
N ASN A 398 -28.24 -9.14 30.50
CA ASN A 398 -28.57 -9.92 31.69
C ASN A 398 -27.47 -9.83 32.77
N LEU A 399 -26.19 -9.71 32.37
CA LEU A 399 -25.07 -9.49 33.29
C LEU A 399 -25.10 -8.07 33.89
N ARG A 400 -25.54 -7.07 33.12
CA ARG A 400 -25.75 -5.69 33.61
C ARG A 400 -26.92 -5.57 34.58
N THR A 401 -28.03 -6.29 34.37
CA THR A 401 -29.13 -6.33 35.34
C THR A 401 -28.67 -6.99 36.65
N TRP A 402 -27.90 -8.08 36.56
CA TRP A 402 -27.37 -8.78 37.74
C TRP A 402 -26.38 -7.91 38.54
N GLN A 403 -25.50 -7.17 37.86
CA GLN A 403 -24.59 -6.21 38.52
C GLN A 403 -25.34 -5.01 39.12
N SER A 404 -26.40 -4.51 38.48
CA SER A 404 -27.23 -3.43 39.04
C SER A 404 -28.04 -3.86 40.28
N GLU A 405 -28.52 -5.10 40.32
CA GLU A 405 -29.20 -5.72 41.46
C GLU A 405 -28.22 -6.06 42.59
N ALA A 406 -26.98 -6.43 42.26
CA ALA A 406 -25.91 -6.63 43.24
C ALA A 406 -25.45 -5.30 43.87
N SER A 407 -25.31 -4.23 43.06
CA SER A 407 -24.91 -2.90 43.56
C SER A 407 -25.98 -2.23 44.42
N SER A 408 -27.27 -2.40 44.09
CA SER A 408 -28.38 -1.88 44.91
C SER A 408 -28.51 -2.61 46.26
N ASN A 409 -28.23 -3.92 46.32
CA ASN A 409 -28.21 -4.68 47.58
C ASN A 409 -27.01 -4.35 48.49
N VAL A 410 -25.89 -3.88 47.94
CA VAL A 410 -24.74 -3.42 48.73
C VAL A 410 -24.97 -2.02 49.33
N GLN A 411 -25.69 -1.14 48.63
CA GLN A 411 -26.03 0.19 49.15
C GLN A 411 -27.08 0.16 50.27
N CYS A 412 -27.98 -0.84 50.31
CA CYS A 412 -28.93 -0.99 51.42
C CYS A 412 -28.31 -1.51 52.72
N ARG A 413 -27.05 -1.99 52.73
CA ARG A 413 -26.37 -2.48 53.94
C ARG A 413 -25.37 -1.50 54.56
N ALA A 414 -25.04 -0.39 53.90
CA ALA A 414 -24.04 0.58 54.37
C ALA A 414 -24.63 1.84 55.04
N GLY A 415 -25.96 1.97 55.14
CA GLY A 415 -26.64 3.18 55.63
C GLY A 415 -27.15 3.16 57.07
N GLY A 416 -26.70 2.22 57.92
CA GLY A 416 -27.32 2.01 59.23
C GLY A 416 -26.34 1.68 60.36
N ALA A 417 -25.41 2.57 60.70
CA ALA A 417 -24.75 2.56 62.01
C ALA A 417 -23.94 3.85 62.24
N ASP A 418 -24.59 4.96 62.61
CA ASP A 418 -23.98 5.88 63.58
C ASP A 418 -25.03 6.81 64.21
N GLN A 419 -25.64 6.36 65.31
CA GLN A 419 -26.17 7.25 66.35
C GLN A 419 -26.08 6.56 67.71
N GLY A 420 -25.22 7.11 68.57
CA GLY A 420 -25.42 7.08 70.01
C GLY A 420 -24.26 6.51 70.83
N HIS A 421 -23.54 7.37 71.55
CA HIS A 421 -23.81 7.56 72.98
C HIS A 421 -22.96 8.69 73.59
N ARG A 422 -23.64 9.54 74.36
CA ARG A 422 -23.05 10.38 75.41
C ARG A 422 -22.64 9.49 76.59
N GLY A 423 -21.59 9.89 77.28
CA GLY A 423 -21.17 9.38 78.58
C GLY A 423 -19.97 10.17 79.07
#